data_AF-Q894A0-F1
#
_entry.id   AF-Q894A0-F1
#
_cell.length_a   1.000
_cell.length_b   1.000
_cell.length_c   1.000
_cell.angle_alpha   90.00
_cell.angle_beta   90.00
_cell.angle_gamma   90.00
#
_symmetry.space_group_name_H-M   'P 1'
#
loop_
_entity.id
_entity.type
_entity.pdbx_description
1 polymer ?
#
loop_
_entity_poly.entity_id
_entity_poly.type
_entity_poly.pdbx_seq_one_letter_code
_entity_poly.pdbx_strand_id
1 'polypeptide(L)'
;MQFVLLSIGIILIVLNISAIKKDKNPKNENFSENLNIAHDNMDKNEAEIMKMRKEMGETFYSIQEEIEDLKQQIKGLETKIINNNFKESIKKSIDILDEKEIILPKVEYTNSNNIKMEEVKKLIDKGKNIDEICEILNMGKGEVLLIKDLYLD
;
A
#
# COMPACT_ATOMS: atom_id res chain seq x y z
N MET A 1 -14.44 46.52 -15.85
CA MET A 1 -14.57 45.07 -15.58
C MET A 1 -13.36 44.48 -14.87
N GLN A 2 -12.13 44.67 -15.35
CA GLN A 2 -10.90 44.11 -14.74
C GLN A 2 -10.71 44.52 -13.26
N PHE A 3 -11.00 45.78 -12.91
CA PHE A 3 -10.90 46.27 -11.53
C PHE A 3 -11.91 45.64 -10.56
N VAL A 4 -13.08 45.18 -11.05
CA VAL A 4 -14.11 44.51 -10.23
C VAL A 4 -13.68 43.08 -9.90
N LEU A 5 -13.07 42.38 -10.86
CA LEU A 5 -12.46 41.07 -10.63
C LEU A 5 -11.28 41.18 -9.65
N LEU A 6 -10.46 42.23 -9.77
CA LEU A 6 -9.36 42.48 -8.85
C LEU A 6 -9.88 42.71 -7.41
N SER A 7 -10.93 43.52 -7.25
CA SER A 7 -11.49 43.79 -5.91
C SER A 7 -12.13 42.55 -5.29
N ILE A 8 -12.83 41.72 -6.07
CA ILE A 8 -13.45 40.49 -5.56
C ILE A 8 -12.39 39.48 -5.10
N GLY A 9 -11.26 39.39 -5.82
CA GLY A 9 -10.15 38.53 -5.44
C GLY A 9 -9.49 38.97 -4.12
N ILE A 10 -9.26 40.27 -3.97
CA ILE A 10 -8.71 40.85 -2.73
C ILE A 10 -9.66 40.61 -1.55
N ILE A 11 -10.97 40.80 -1.74
CA ILE A 11 -11.98 40.54 -0.72
C ILE A 11 -11.98 39.06 -0.29
N LEU A 12 -11.90 38.13 -1.24
CA LEU A 12 -11.84 36.69 -0.95
C LEU A 12 -10.57 36.31 -0.16
N ILE A 13 -9.42 36.88 -0.51
CA ILE A 13 -8.16 36.65 0.22
C ILE A 13 -8.28 37.15 1.66
N VAL A 14 -8.83 38.35 1.87
CA VAL A 14 -9.02 38.92 3.21
C VAL A 14 -9.98 38.08 4.04
N LEU A 15 -11.10 37.63 3.46
CA LEU A 15 -12.07 36.77 4.13
C LEU A 15 -11.46 35.42 4.52
N ASN A 16 -10.67 34.80 3.64
CA ASN A 16 -10.01 33.53 3.90
C ASN A 16 -8.98 33.63 5.04
N ILE A 17 -8.12 34.66 5.01
CA ILE A 17 -7.16 34.93 6.09
C ILE A 17 -7.89 35.23 7.41
N SER A 18 -8.99 35.98 7.37
CA SER A 18 -9.76 36.31 8.57
C SER A 18 -10.49 35.10 9.16
N ALA A 19 -10.95 34.16 8.32
CA ALA A 19 -11.51 32.89 8.77
C ALA A 19 -10.46 32.02 9.47
N ILE A 20 -9.27 31.86 8.85
CA ILE A 20 -8.15 31.11 9.44
C ILE A 20 -7.69 31.72 10.77
N LYS A 21 -7.73 33.05 10.91
CA LYS A 21 -7.39 33.72 12.17
C LYS A 21 -8.48 33.59 13.24
N LYS A 22 -9.74 33.38 12.86
CA LYS A 22 -10.85 33.17 13.80
C LYS A 22 -10.80 31.77 14.44
N ASP A 23 -10.22 30.79 13.75
CA ASP A 23 -9.87 29.46 14.31
C ASP A 23 -8.65 29.51 15.25
N LYS A 24 -7.86 30.59 15.20
CA LYS A 24 -6.80 30.89 16.17
C LYS A 24 -7.28 31.75 17.35
N ASN A 25 -8.58 31.80 17.60
CA ASN A 25 -9.06 32.34 18.86
C ASN A 25 -8.87 31.23 19.90
N PRO A 26 -7.95 31.36 20.88
CA PRO A 26 -7.66 30.34 21.88
C PRO A 26 -8.77 30.38 22.94
N LYS A 27 -10.01 30.11 22.52
CA LYS A 27 -11.14 29.83 23.39
C LYS A 27 -11.46 28.34 23.31
N ASN A 28 -10.72 27.59 24.12
CA ASN A 28 -11.28 26.63 25.08
C ASN A 28 -12.00 25.39 24.57
N GLU A 29 -11.46 24.69 23.56
CA GLU A 29 -11.69 23.25 23.47
C GLU A 29 -10.35 22.57 23.20
N ASN A 30 -9.45 22.66 24.20
CA ASN A 30 -8.23 21.88 24.17
C ASN A 30 -8.65 20.41 24.18
N PHE A 31 -8.28 19.65 23.16
CA PHE A 31 -8.51 18.20 23.10
C PHE A 31 -8.10 17.50 24.41
N SER A 32 -7.01 17.96 25.02
CA SER A 32 -6.52 17.51 26.34
C SER A 32 -7.48 17.81 27.50
N GLU A 33 -8.17 18.94 27.46
CA GLU A 33 -9.17 19.33 28.47
C GLU A 33 -10.43 18.48 28.32
N ASN A 34 -10.90 18.27 27.08
CA ASN A 34 -12.02 17.37 26.81
C ASN A 34 -11.69 15.90 27.14
N LEU A 35 -10.43 15.47 26.94
CA LEU A 35 -9.97 14.14 27.32
C LEU A 35 -9.97 13.96 28.84
N ASN A 36 -9.51 14.97 29.58
CA ASN A 36 -9.48 14.93 31.05
C ASN A 36 -10.89 14.97 31.64
N ILE A 37 -11.79 15.79 31.10
CA ILE A 37 -13.20 15.81 31.53
C ILE A 37 -13.87 14.47 31.25
N ALA A 38 -13.62 13.84 30.10
CA ALA A 38 -14.14 12.51 29.79
C ALA A 38 -13.56 11.44 30.73
N HIS A 39 -12.29 11.57 31.12
CA HIS A 39 -11.63 10.65 32.06
C HIS A 39 -12.15 10.80 33.50
N ASP A 40 -12.38 12.03 33.96
CA ASP A 40 -12.82 12.34 35.32
C ASP A 40 -14.31 11.99 35.55
N ASN A 41 -15.13 12.01 34.48
CA ASN A 41 -16.55 11.65 34.53
C ASN A 41 -16.83 10.18 34.17
N MET A 42 -15.79 9.37 33.91
CA MET A 42 -15.94 7.97 33.53
C MET A 42 -16.23 7.09 34.75
N ASP A 43 -17.20 6.18 34.63
CA ASP A 43 -17.41 5.13 35.63
C ASP A 43 -16.19 4.18 35.68
N LYS A 44 -15.94 3.55 36.84
CA LYS A 44 -14.77 2.67 37.03
C LYS A 44 -14.70 1.55 36.00
N ASN A 45 -15.84 0.97 35.63
CA ASN A 45 -15.91 -0.08 34.61
C ASN A 45 -15.54 0.45 33.22
N GLU A 46 -15.95 1.68 32.91
CA GLU A 46 -15.67 2.33 31.63
C GLU A 46 -14.18 2.70 31.50
N ALA A 47 -13.59 3.17 32.59
CA ALA A 47 -12.16 3.45 32.69
C ALA A 47 -11.31 2.17 32.51
N GLU A 48 -11.75 1.05 33.08
CA GLU A 48 -11.07 -0.25 32.90
C GLU A 48 -11.17 -0.77 31.46
N ILE A 49 -12.35 -0.66 30.84
CA ILE A 49 -12.55 -0.99 29.42
C ILE A 49 -11.67 -0.10 28.53
N MET A 50 -11.53 1.18 28.85
CA MET A 50 -10.67 2.09 28.11
C MET A 50 -9.18 1.73 28.23
N LYS A 51 -8.71 1.37 29.43
CA LYS A 51 -7.35 0.84 29.61
C LYS A 51 -7.13 -0.44 28.81
N MET A 52 -8.07 -1.37 28.86
CA MET A 52 -8.02 -2.60 28.08
C MET A 52 -7.93 -2.33 26.58
N ARG A 53 -8.74 -1.39 26.05
CA ARG A 53 -8.66 -0.99 24.63
C ARG A 53 -7.32 -0.34 24.27
N LYS A 54 -6.76 0.47 25.17
CA LYS A 54 -5.44 1.08 24.97
C LYS A 54 -4.35 0.00 24.89
N GLU A 55 -4.30 -0.90 25.86
CA GLU A 55 -3.33 -2.01 25.91
C GLU A 55 -3.48 -2.95 24.71
N MET A 56 -4.72 -3.25 24.29
CA MET A 56 -4.99 -3.99 23.06
C MET A 56 -4.49 -3.26 21.82
N GLY A 57 -4.69 -1.95 21.74
CA GLY A 57 -4.19 -1.13 20.63
C GLY A 57 -2.67 -1.12 20.53
N GLU A 58 -1.99 -0.97 21.68
CA GLU A 58 -0.53 -1.05 21.76
C GLU A 58 0.00 -2.43 21.35
N THR A 59 -0.65 -3.50 21.82
CA THR A 59 -0.29 -4.87 21.46
C THR A 59 -0.52 -5.14 19.97
N PHE A 60 -1.66 -4.72 19.43
CA PHE A 60 -1.98 -4.87 18.01
C PHE A 60 -0.99 -4.10 17.13
N TYR A 61 -0.61 -2.88 17.55
CA TYR A 61 0.41 -2.09 16.86
C TYR A 61 1.78 -2.79 16.85
N SER A 62 2.23 -3.32 18.00
CA SER A 62 3.48 -4.10 18.08
C SER A 62 3.46 -5.31 17.14
N ILE A 63 2.35 -6.04 17.08
CA ILE A 63 2.20 -7.18 16.17
C ILE A 63 2.26 -6.73 14.70
N GLN A 64 1.65 -5.59 14.36
CA GLN A 64 1.74 -5.05 12.99
C GLN A 64 3.19 -4.68 12.60
N GLU A 65 3.94 -4.09 13.53
CA GLU A 65 5.35 -3.76 13.34
C GLU A 65 6.20 -5.02 13.11
N GLU A 66 6.01 -6.06 13.94
CA GLU A 66 6.69 -7.34 13.78
C GLU A 66 6.36 -8.03 12.45
N ILE A 67 5.11 -7.98 12.00
CA ILE A 67 4.70 -8.52 10.70
C ILE A 67 5.40 -7.78 9.55
N GLU A 68 5.52 -6.46 9.64
CA GLU A 68 6.17 -5.67 8.61
C GLU A 68 7.68 -5.94 8.55
N ASP A 69 8.34 -6.05 9.70
CA ASP A 69 9.75 -6.43 9.77
C ASP A 69 9.99 -7.82 9.16
N LEU A 70 9.15 -8.81 9.49
CA LEU A 70 9.23 -10.14 8.90
C LEU A 70 9.06 -10.12 7.38
N LYS A 71 8.12 -9.34 6.84
CA LYS A 71 7.96 -9.16 5.39
C LYS A 71 9.21 -8.57 4.76
N GLN A 72 9.82 -7.57 5.40
CA GLN A 72 11.04 -6.94 4.91
C GLN A 72 12.21 -7.94 4.91
N GLN A 73 12.34 -8.75 5.96
CA GLN A 73 13.34 -9.82 6.03
C GLN A 73 13.14 -10.85 4.91
N ILE A 74 11.91 -11.32 4.67
CA ILE A 74 11.58 -12.26 3.58
C ILE A 74 11.98 -11.67 2.22
N LYS A 75 11.58 -10.42 1.94
CA LYS A 75 11.95 -9.73 0.69
C LYS A 75 13.47 -9.61 0.52
N GLY A 76 14.19 -9.36 1.62
CA GLY A 76 15.65 -9.34 1.64
C GLY A 76 16.27 -10.70 1.30
N LEU A 77 15.69 -11.80 1.79
CA LEU A 77 16.12 -13.16 1.48
C LEU A 77 15.83 -13.53 0.02
N GLU A 78 14.64 -13.22 -0.49
CA GLU A 78 14.28 -13.44 -1.91
C GLU A 78 15.29 -12.75 -2.84
N THR A 79 15.63 -11.49 -2.53
CA THR A 79 16.63 -10.73 -3.30
C THR A 79 18.01 -11.40 -3.26
N LYS A 80 18.44 -11.90 -2.09
CA LYS A 80 19.71 -12.63 -1.96
C LYS A 80 19.72 -13.94 -2.74
N ILE A 81 18.61 -14.68 -2.72
CA ILE A 81 18.46 -15.95 -3.47
C ILE A 81 18.54 -15.66 -4.98
N ILE A 82 17.82 -14.66 -5.48
CA ILE A 82 17.86 -14.25 -6.89
C ILE A 82 19.28 -13.88 -7.31
N ASN A 83 19.98 -13.07 -6.52
CA ASN A 83 21.35 -12.66 -6.82
C ASN A 83 22.34 -13.83 -6.79
N ASN A 84 22.19 -14.77 -5.85
CA ASN A 84 23.04 -15.95 -5.78
C ASN A 84 22.80 -16.88 -6.97
N ASN A 85 21.54 -17.14 -7.34
CA ASN A 85 21.19 -17.95 -8.50
C ASN A 85 21.70 -17.31 -9.80
N PHE A 86 21.61 -15.98 -9.94
CA PHE A 86 22.19 -15.26 -11.07
C PHE A 86 23.72 -15.44 -11.11
N LYS A 87 24.42 -15.22 -9.99
CA LYS A 87 25.87 -15.40 -9.90
C LYS A 87 26.31 -16.84 -10.23
N GLU A 88 25.55 -17.83 -9.79
CA GLU A 88 25.81 -19.24 -10.07
C GLU A 88 25.56 -19.60 -11.53
N SER A 89 24.51 -19.05 -12.14
CA SER A 89 24.23 -19.21 -13.58
C SER A 89 25.31 -18.58 -14.47
N ILE A 90 25.83 -17.40 -14.09
CA ILE A 90 26.94 -16.75 -14.77
C ILE A 90 28.22 -17.58 -14.63
N LYS A 91 28.54 -18.07 -13.43
CA LYS A 91 29.71 -18.91 -13.20
C LYS A 91 29.67 -20.19 -14.03
N LYS A 92 28.50 -20.84 -14.07
CA LYS A 92 28.28 -22.05 -14.86
C LYS A 92 28.36 -21.77 -16.37
N SER A 93 27.90 -20.61 -16.83
CA SER A 93 28.05 -20.21 -18.24
C SER A 93 29.51 -19.92 -18.63
N ILE A 94 30.32 -19.37 -17.72
CA ILE A 94 31.76 -19.13 -17.93
C ILE A 94 32.52 -20.45 -18.01
N ASP A 95 32.21 -21.43 -17.16
CA ASP A 95 32.82 -22.77 -17.22
C ASP A 95 32.48 -23.53 -18.52
N ILE A 96 31.43 -23.13 -19.26
CA ILE A 96 31.03 -23.73 -20.54
C ILE A 96 31.69 -23.01 -21.74
N LEU A 97 32.15 -21.76 -21.57
CA LEU A 97 32.72 -20.95 -22.65
C LEU A 97 34.16 -21.33 -23.05
N ASP A 98 34.87 -22.13 -22.26
CA ASP A 98 36.22 -22.60 -22.61
C ASP A 98 36.24 -23.67 -23.71
N GLU A 99 35.09 -24.17 -24.17
CA GLU A 99 35.06 -25.29 -25.13
C GLU A 99 34.22 -25.14 -26.41
N LYS A 100 33.47 -24.05 -26.65
CA LYS A 100 32.81 -23.88 -27.96
C LYS A 100 32.38 -22.44 -28.27
N GLU A 101 32.69 -22.02 -29.49
CA GLU A 101 32.20 -20.80 -30.15
C GLU A 101 30.65 -20.78 -30.14
N ILE A 102 30.03 -19.81 -29.45
CA ILE A 102 28.55 -19.70 -29.34
C ILE A 102 28.03 -18.53 -30.17
N ILE A 103 27.17 -18.87 -31.14
CA ILE A 103 26.20 -17.96 -31.76
C ILE A 103 25.13 -17.64 -30.71
N LEU A 104 25.00 -16.37 -30.32
CA LEU A 104 24.05 -15.92 -29.28
C LEU A 104 22.59 -16.10 -29.73
N PRO A 105 21.74 -16.84 -28.98
CA PRO A 105 20.30 -16.77 -29.14
C PRO A 105 19.75 -15.51 -28.47
N LYS A 106 18.84 -14.82 -29.16
CA LYS A 106 18.08 -13.67 -28.65
C LYS A 106 17.22 -14.11 -27.46
N VAL A 107 17.56 -13.66 -26.26
CA VAL A 107 16.74 -13.87 -25.06
C VAL A 107 15.60 -12.84 -25.08
N GLU A 108 14.38 -13.29 -25.33
CA GLU A 108 13.17 -12.51 -25.06
C GLU A 108 12.92 -12.48 -23.56
N TYR A 109 12.98 -11.28 -22.97
CA TYR A 109 12.54 -11.03 -21.61
C TYR A 109 11.01 -11.20 -21.54
N THR A 110 10.53 -12.37 -21.15
CA THR A 110 9.11 -12.56 -20.84
C THR A 110 8.80 -11.98 -19.47
N ASN A 111 8.24 -10.76 -19.44
CA ASN A 111 7.67 -10.15 -18.25
C ASN A 111 6.56 -11.05 -17.67
N SER A 112 6.82 -11.72 -16.55
CA SER A 112 5.89 -12.64 -15.86
C SER A 112 4.55 -11.99 -15.47
N ASN A 113 4.52 -10.67 -15.25
CA ASN A 113 3.30 -9.94 -14.90
C ASN A 113 2.30 -9.86 -16.06
N ASN A 114 2.77 -9.78 -17.31
CA ASN A 114 1.87 -9.77 -18.47
C ASN A 114 1.18 -11.13 -18.66
N ILE A 115 1.82 -12.22 -18.25
CA ILE A 115 1.27 -13.58 -18.42
C ILE A 115 0.03 -13.77 -17.54
N LYS A 116 0.10 -13.37 -16.26
CA LYS A 116 -1.03 -13.46 -15.33
C LYS A 116 -2.21 -12.57 -15.76
N MET A 117 -1.92 -11.37 -16.25
CA MET A 117 -2.94 -10.45 -16.76
C MET A 117 -3.68 -11.03 -17.97
N GLU A 118 -2.93 -11.59 -18.93
CA GLU A 118 -3.49 -12.18 -20.15
C GLU A 118 -4.31 -13.45 -19.84
N GLU A 119 -3.92 -14.22 -18.84
CA GLU A 119 -4.66 -15.40 -18.37
C GLU A 119 -5.98 -15.01 -17.70
N VAL A 120 -5.97 -14.00 -16.82
CA VAL A 120 -7.19 -13.46 -16.20
C VAL A 120 -8.15 -12.94 -17.28
N LYS A 121 -7.64 -12.20 -18.27
CA LYS A 121 -8.44 -11.73 -19.42
C LYS A 121 -9.12 -12.86 -20.16
N LYS A 122 -8.37 -13.91 -20.52
CA LYS A 122 -8.89 -15.08 -21.24
C LYS A 122 -9.98 -15.83 -20.45
N LEU A 123 -9.89 -15.87 -19.13
CA LEU A 123 -10.90 -16.55 -18.31
C LEU A 123 -12.17 -15.69 -18.17
N ILE A 124 -12.03 -14.37 -18.05
CA ILE A 124 -13.16 -13.43 -18.06
C ILE A 124 -13.89 -13.49 -19.41
N ASP A 125 -13.15 -13.48 -20.52
CA ASP A 125 -13.71 -13.60 -21.88
C ASP A 125 -14.44 -14.94 -22.11
N LYS A 126 -14.02 -16.00 -21.41
CA LYS A 126 -14.70 -17.30 -21.36
C LYS A 126 -15.92 -17.33 -20.44
N GLY A 127 -16.28 -16.20 -19.82
CA GLY A 127 -17.44 -16.07 -18.93
C GLY A 127 -17.25 -16.73 -17.57
N LYS A 128 -16.00 -16.95 -17.12
CA LYS A 128 -15.73 -17.51 -15.79
C LYS A 128 -15.96 -16.49 -14.69
N ASN A 129 -16.52 -16.96 -13.58
CA ASN A 129 -16.71 -16.11 -12.40
C ASN A 129 -15.37 -15.87 -11.70
N ILE A 130 -15.27 -14.75 -10.98
CA ILE A 130 -14.08 -14.32 -10.23
C ILE A 130 -13.63 -15.42 -9.27
N ASP A 131 -14.55 -16.10 -8.60
CA ASP A 131 -14.21 -17.17 -7.66
C ASP A 131 -13.61 -18.40 -8.38
N GLU A 132 -14.10 -18.76 -9.58
CA GLU A 132 -13.50 -19.83 -10.40
C GLU A 132 -12.09 -19.45 -10.88
N ILE A 133 -11.88 -18.16 -11.20
CA ILE A 133 -10.58 -17.64 -11.63
C ILE A 133 -9.57 -17.70 -10.47
N CYS A 134 -10.01 -17.38 -9.26
CA CYS A 134 -9.18 -17.46 -8.05
C CYS A 134 -8.69 -18.90 -7.82
N GLU A 135 -9.56 -19.89 -8.01
CA GLU A 135 -9.19 -21.31 -7.88
C GLU A 135 -8.26 -21.78 -9.01
N ILE A 136 -8.55 -21.43 -10.27
CA ILE A 136 -7.77 -21.88 -11.44
C ILE A 136 -6.35 -21.30 -11.42
N LEU A 137 -6.21 -20.01 -11.10
CA LEU A 137 -4.92 -19.31 -11.13
C LEU A 137 -4.23 -19.28 -9.75
N ASN A 138 -4.87 -19.85 -8.72
CA ASN A 138 -4.42 -19.78 -7.33
C ASN A 138 -4.09 -18.32 -6.91
N MET A 139 -4.99 -17.41 -7.26
CA MET A 139 -4.86 -15.96 -7.03
C MET A 139 -5.83 -15.49 -5.96
N GLY A 140 -5.45 -14.44 -5.22
CA GLY A 140 -6.35 -13.82 -4.26
C GLY A 140 -7.49 -13.07 -4.97
N LYS A 141 -8.70 -13.07 -4.37
CA LYS A 141 -9.86 -12.33 -4.90
C LYS A 141 -9.58 -10.86 -5.15
N GLY A 142 -8.77 -10.23 -4.30
CA GLY A 142 -8.31 -8.86 -4.48
C GLY A 142 -7.37 -8.68 -5.67
N GLU A 143 -6.51 -9.65 -5.97
CA GLU A 143 -5.60 -9.60 -7.13
C GLU A 143 -6.37 -9.71 -8.45
N VAL A 144 -7.37 -10.61 -8.51
CA VAL A 144 -8.22 -10.78 -9.68
C VAL A 144 -9.07 -9.53 -9.93
N LEU A 145 -9.63 -8.92 -8.87
CA LEU A 145 -10.35 -7.65 -8.98
C LEU A 145 -9.46 -6.51 -9.47
N LEU A 146 -8.24 -6.38 -8.91
CA LEU A 146 -7.30 -5.34 -9.34
C LEU A 146 -6.94 -5.45 -10.82
N ILE A 147 -6.74 -6.67 -11.32
CA ILE A 147 -6.47 -6.89 -12.75
C ILE A 147 -7.71 -6.54 -13.58
N LYS A 148 -8.89 -6.97 -13.16
CA LYS A 148 -10.13 -6.66 -13.87
C LYS A 148 -10.36 -5.14 -13.97
N ASP A 149 -10.34 -4.45 -12.84
CA ASP A 149 -10.79 -3.06 -12.73
C ASP A 149 -9.75 -2.02 -13.19
N LEU A 150 -8.46 -2.38 -13.27
CA LEU A 150 -7.40 -1.43 -13.66
C LEU A 150 -6.79 -1.71 -15.02
N TYR A 151 -6.93 -2.93 -15.53
CA TYR A 151 -6.18 -3.38 -16.70
C TYR A 151 -7.05 -3.96 -17.82
N LEU A 152 -8.33 -4.27 -17.57
CA LEU A 152 -9.23 -4.91 -18.53
C LEU A 152 -10.49 -4.09 -18.87
N ASP A 153 -10.67 -2.93 -18.24
CA ASP A 153 -11.72 -1.94 -18.58
C ASP A 153 -11.48 -1.24 -19.93
#